data_AF-A0AAQ4D1I8-F1
#
_entry.id   AF-A0AAQ4D1I8-F1
#
_cell.length_a   1.000
_cell.length_b   1.000
_cell.length_c   1.000
_cell.angle_alpha   90.00
_cell.angle_beta   90.00
_cell.angle_gamma   90.00
#
_symmetry.space_group_name_H-M   'P 1'
#
loop_
_entity.id
_entity.type
_entity.pdbx_description
1 polymer ?
#
loop_
_entity_poly.entity_id
_entity_poly.type
_entity_poly.pdbx_seq_one_letter_code
_entity_poly.pdbx_strand_id
1 'polypeptide(L)'
;MLLSRTKPAVAASATGPDDCGGSSQASSAMESRLPTLEEFLEKRDFTGAMALLEFTGGAPSGSASTSSQLEAALWTAYCAFHLGQHRQAMRIYQDLLSDKSMPPPL
;
A
#
# COMPACT_ATOMS: atom_id res chain seq x y z
N MET A 1 17.60 -5.00 43.99
CA MET A 1 16.44 -5.89 43.71
C MET A 1 16.66 -6.53 42.34
N LEU A 2 17.06 -7.81 42.32
CA LEU A 2 17.18 -8.63 41.11
C LEU A 2 15.81 -9.29 40.87
N LEU A 3 15.06 -8.88 39.85
CA LEU A 3 13.77 -9.52 39.52
C LEU A 3 14.00 -10.71 38.58
N SER A 4 13.99 -11.90 39.16
CA SER A 4 13.99 -13.21 38.49
C SER A 4 12.86 -13.32 37.48
N ARG A 5 13.19 -13.65 36.23
CA ARG A 5 12.20 -14.00 35.20
C ARG A 5 11.81 -15.47 35.35
N THR A 6 10.59 -15.70 35.82
CA THR A 6 9.91 -17.00 35.81
C THR A 6 9.45 -17.38 34.40
N LYS A 7 9.63 -18.66 34.07
CA LYS A 7 9.34 -19.36 32.81
C LYS A 7 7.94 -19.08 32.22
N PRO A 8 7.76 -18.94 30.89
CA PRO A 8 6.47 -19.15 30.24
C PRO A 8 6.20 -20.65 29.99
N ALA A 9 4.93 -21.03 30.09
CA ALA A 9 4.43 -22.40 30.05
C ALA A 9 4.25 -22.93 28.62
N VAL A 10 4.62 -24.20 28.44
CA VAL A 10 4.22 -25.04 27.31
C VAL A 10 2.84 -25.64 27.60
N ALA A 11 1.91 -25.54 26.65
CA ALA A 11 0.72 -26.38 26.54
C ALA A 11 0.29 -26.35 25.06
N ALA A 12 0.68 -27.32 24.22
CA ALA A 12 0.12 -28.68 24.12
C ALA A 12 -1.35 -28.68 23.65
N SER A 13 -1.47 -28.92 22.34
CA SER A 13 -2.59 -29.44 21.53
C SER A 13 -3.83 -30.04 22.23
N ALA A 14 -5.01 -29.67 21.73
CA ALA A 14 -6.19 -30.56 21.72
C ALA A 14 -7.05 -30.31 20.46
N THR A 15 -7.11 -31.33 19.62
CA THR A 15 -8.01 -31.54 18.47
C THR A 15 -9.39 -32.02 18.91
N GLY A 16 -10.46 -31.61 18.21
CA GLY A 16 -11.75 -32.30 18.18
C GLY A 16 -12.78 -31.57 17.27
N PRO A 17 -13.60 -32.28 16.46
CA PRO A 17 -14.28 -31.78 15.25
C PRO A 17 -15.80 -31.54 15.43
N ASP A 18 -16.46 -30.86 14.48
CA ASP A 18 -17.77 -31.22 13.87
C ASP A 18 -18.42 -30.05 13.05
N ASP A 19 -18.66 -30.37 11.78
CA ASP A 19 -19.43 -29.82 10.63
C ASP A 19 -20.70 -28.94 10.96
N CYS A 20 -21.16 -27.92 10.20
CA CYS A 20 -21.58 -27.91 8.79
C CYS A 20 -21.51 -26.50 8.12
N GLY A 21 -21.12 -26.47 6.84
CA GLY A 21 -20.90 -25.29 5.98
C GLY A 21 -22.15 -24.51 5.50
N GLY A 22 -22.02 -23.47 4.67
CA GLY A 22 -20.82 -22.93 4.03
C GLY A 22 -21.09 -21.61 3.30
N SER A 23 -20.02 -20.85 3.10
CA SER A 23 -19.80 -20.05 1.89
C SER A 23 -18.29 -19.94 1.73
N SER A 24 -17.79 -20.72 0.79
CA SER A 24 -16.40 -20.90 0.42
C SER A 24 -15.98 -19.81 -0.58
N GLN A 25 -14.89 -19.12 -0.25
CA GLN A 25 -13.81 -18.57 -1.11
C GLN A 25 -13.31 -17.26 -0.47
N ALA A 26 -12.08 -17.11 0.04
CA ALA A 26 -10.91 -17.96 0.00
C ALA A 26 -10.06 -17.70 1.25
N SER A 27 -9.88 -18.74 2.06
CA SER A 27 -8.79 -18.86 3.02
C SER A 27 -7.56 -19.37 2.28
N SER A 28 -6.43 -18.66 2.32
CA SER A 28 -5.05 -19.17 2.43
C SER A 28 -4.02 -18.28 1.72
N ALA A 29 -3.40 -17.38 2.50
CA ALA A 29 -1.99 -16.99 2.48
C ALA A 29 -1.86 -15.63 3.17
N MET A 30 -1.86 -15.64 4.51
CA MET A 30 -1.16 -14.61 5.28
C MET A 30 0.35 -14.86 5.15
N GLU A 31 0.84 -14.92 3.92
CA GLU A 31 2.18 -14.41 3.65
C GLU A 31 2.02 -12.92 3.90
N SER A 32 2.74 -12.34 4.85
CA SER A 32 2.67 -10.90 5.18
C SER A 32 3.27 -10.05 4.06
N ARG A 33 2.74 -10.19 2.85
CA ARG A 33 3.15 -9.45 1.67
C ARG A 33 2.43 -8.11 1.73
N LEU A 34 3.23 -7.05 1.64
CA LEU A 34 2.70 -5.71 1.55
C LEU A 34 1.77 -5.62 0.32
N PRO A 35 0.53 -5.12 0.47
CA PRO A 35 -0.38 -4.92 -0.66
C PRO A 35 0.24 -3.99 -1.71
N THR A 36 -0.10 -4.20 -2.98
CA THR A 36 0.40 -3.35 -4.07
C THR A 36 -0.43 -2.06 -4.20
N LEU A 37 0.05 -1.11 -5.00
CA LEU A 37 -0.66 0.15 -5.25
C LEU A 37 -2.05 -0.10 -5.86
N GLU A 38 -2.14 -1.01 -6.84
CA GLU A 38 -3.38 -1.33 -7.54
C GLU A 38 -4.44 -1.89 -6.58
N GLU A 39 -4.04 -2.75 -5.63
CA GLU A 39 -4.95 -3.29 -4.63
C GLU A 39 -5.55 -2.20 -3.73
N PHE A 40 -4.78 -1.15 -3.40
CA PHE A 40 -5.31 0.01 -2.67
C PHE A 40 -6.28 0.83 -3.53
N LEU A 41 -5.98 1.01 -4.82
CA LEU A 41 -6.83 1.74 -5.76
C LEU A 41 -8.17 1.03 -5.99
N GLU A 42 -8.17 -0.29 -6.14
CA GLU A 42 -9.39 -1.11 -6.27
C GLU A 42 -10.29 -0.98 -5.04
N LYS A 43 -9.69 -0.95 -3.85
CA LYS A 43 -10.40 -0.76 -2.57
C LYS A 43 -10.77 0.70 -2.29
N ARG A 44 -10.39 1.64 -3.16
CA ARG A 44 -10.53 3.10 -2.97
C ARG A 44 -9.87 3.62 -1.70
N ASP A 45 -8.86 2.92 -1.22
CA ASP A 45 -8.08 3.34 -0.07
C ASP A 45 -6.91 4.21 -0.56
N PHE A 46 -7.23 5.45 -0.91
CA PHE A 46 -6.27 6.42 -1.41
C PHE A 46 -5.27 6.89 -0.34
N THR A 47 -5.62 6.78 0.94
CA THR A 47 -4.73 7.10 2.06
C THR A 47 -3.64 6.04 2.19
N GLY A 48 -4.01 4.75 2.10
CA GLY A 48 -3.06 3.64 2.07
C GLY A 48 -2.14 3.68 0.85
N ALA A 49 -2.70 3.95 -0.33
CA ALA A 49 -1.93 4.15 -1.56
C ALA A 49 -0.90 5.30 -1.42
N MET A 50 -1.32 6.43 -0.85
CA MET A 50 -0.43 7.58 -0.62
C MET A 50 0.70 7.25 0.35
N ALA A 51 0.41 6.54 1.45
CA ALA A 51 1.44 6.08 2.38
C ALA A 51 2.43 5.11 1.74
N LEU A 52 1.95 4.22 0.85
CA LEU A 52 2.83 3.34 0.08
C LEU A 52 3.74 4.17 -0.84
N LEU A 53 3.21 5.12 -1.60
CA LEU A 53 3.99 5.96 -2.52
C LEU A 53 5.05 6.80 -1.81
N GLU A 54 4.73 7.34 -0.63
CA GLU A 54 5.68 8.07 0.21
C GLU A 54 6.80 7.16 0.74
N PHE A 55 6.47 5.94 1.14
CA PHE A 55 7.44 4.99 1.69
C PHE A 55 8.31 4.34 0.61
N THR A 56 7.76 4.07 -0.57
CA THR A 56 8.50 3.48 -1.69
C THR A 56 9.34 4.50 -2.47
N GLY A 57 9.28 5.78 -2.09
CA GLY A 57 10.14 6.82 -2.66
C GLY A 57 9.97 6.98 -4.17
N GLY A 58 8.78 6.69 -4.68
CA GLY A 58 8.43 6.88 -6.07
C GLY A 58 8.80 5.75 -7.04
N ALA A 59 8.60 4.50 -6.64
CA ALA A 59 8.59 3.37 -7.57
C ALA A 59 7.73 2.20 -7.06
N PRO A 60 6.91 1.55 -7.92
CA PRO A 60 6.62 0.15 -7.74
C PRO A 60 7.88 -0.67 -8.08
N SER A 61 8.52 -1.27 -7.07
CA SER A 61 9.59 -2.28 -7.22
C SER A 61 10.94 -1.80 -7.82
N GLY A 62 11.87 -1.38 -6.96
CA GLY A 62 13.29 -1.80 -7.05
C GLY A 62 14.20 -1.25 -8.16
N SER A 63 13.76 -0.37 -9.06
CA SER A 63 14.65 0.28 -10.03
C SER A 63 14.16 1.69 -10.35
N ALA A 64 14.74 2.69 -9.69
CA ALA A 64 14.39 4.10 -9.90
C ALA A 64 14.93 4.60 -11.25
N SER A 65 14.18 4.31 -12.31
CA SER A 65 14.27 5.04 -13.57
C SER A 65 13.50 6.36 -13.45
N THR A 66 13.88 7.39 -14.21
CA THR A 66 13.18 8.70 -14.24
C THR A 66 11.67 8.55 -14.53
N SER A 67 11.29 7.53 -15.31
CA SER A 67 9.88 7.19 -15.58
C SER A 67 9.11 6.81 -14.30
N SER A 68 9.78 6.14 -13.37
CA SER A 68 9.17 5.67 -12.12
C SER A 68 8.80 6.82 -11.19
N GLN A 69 9.65 7.85 -11.14
CA GLN A 69 9.43 9.02 -10.29
C GLN A 69 8.28 9.90 -10.81
N LEU A 70 8.15 10.03 -12.14
CA LEU A 70 7.02 10.68 -12.79
C LEU A 70 5.71 9.94 -12.50
N GLU A 71 5.70 8.61 -12.66
CA GLU A 71 4.52 7.78 -12.37
C GLU A 71 4.08 7.93 -10.92
N ALA A 72 5.02 7.89 -9.98
CA ALA A 72 4.69 8.06 -8.57
C ALA A 72 4.10 9.43 -8.24
N ALA A 73 4.62 10.50 -8.84
CA ALA A 73 4.07 11.84 -8.65
C ALA A 73 2.65 11.95 -9.25
N LEU A 74 2.39 11.31 -10.40
CA LEU A 74 1.05 11.23 -10.98
C LEU A 74 0.08 10.47 -10.07
N TRP A 75 0.48 9.32 -9.54
CA TRP A 75 -0.34 8.56 -8.59
C TRP A 75 -0.57 9.30 -7.28
N THR A 76 0.42 10.05 -6.81
CA THR A 76 0.29 10.91 -5.62
C THR A 76 -0.75 12.00 -5.87
N ALA A 77 -0.68 12.68 -7.01
CA ALA A 77 -1.65 13.70 -7.38
C ALA A 77 -3.06 13.12 -7.54
N TYR A 78 -3.18 11.92 -8.12
CA TYR A 78 -4.44 11.20 -8.26
C TYR A 78 -5.08 10.87 -6.90
N CYS A 79 -4.29 10.30 -5.98
CA CYS A 79 -4.75 10.00 -4.62
C CYS A 79 -5.17 11.28 -3.88
N ALA A 80 -4.34 12.33 -3.93
CA ALA A 80 -4.65 13.62 -3.31
C ALA A 80 -5.95 14.24 -3.85
N PHE A 81 -6.21 14.10 -5.15
CA PHE A 81 -7.45 14.58 -5.77
C PHE A 81 -8.68 13.85 -5.21
N HIS A 82 -8.61 12.52 -5.11
CA HIS A 82 -9.71 11.70 -4.59
C HIS A 82 -9.93 11.83 -3.07
N LEU A 83 -8.92 12.28 -2.33
CA LEU A 83 -9.01 12.63 -0.90
C LEU A 83 -9.58 14.05 -0.66
N GLY A 84 -9.89 14.81 -1.72
CA GLY A 84 -10.40 16.18 -1.62
C GLY A 84 -9.32 17.25 -1.47
N GLN A 85 -8.04 16.89 -1.54
CA GLN A 85 -6.90 17.81 -1.46
C GLN A 85 -6.59 18.44 -2.83
N HIS A 86 -7.60 19.03 -3.46
CA HIS A 86 -7.52 19.48 -4.86
C HIS A 86 -6.43 20.53 -5.12
N ARG A 87 -6.16 21.43 -4.17
CA ARG A 87 -5.09 22.43 -4.30
C ARG A 87 -3.71 21.80 -4.39
N GLN A 88 -3.48 20.74 -3.62
CA GLN A 88 -2.23 20.01 -3.63
C GLN A 88 -2.08 19.21 -4.92
N ALA A 89 -3.13 18.47 -5.32
CA ALA A 89 -3.13 17.73 -6.57
C ALA A 89 -2.83 18.64 -7.77
N MET A 90 -3.50 19.80 -7.86
CA MET A 90 -3.27 20.79 -8.92
C MET A 90 -1.83 21.28 -8.96
N ARG A 91 -1.23 21.58 -7.79
CA ARG A 91 0.16 22.02 -7.72
C ARG A 91 1.11 20.95 -8.24
N ILE A 92 0.92 19.69 -7.82
CA ILE A 92 1.74 18.58 -8.29
C ILE A 92 1.61 18.43 -9.81
N TYR A 93 0.40 18.49 -10.36
CA TYR A 93 0.22 18.42 -11.81
C TYR A 93 0.88 19.58 -12.56
N GLN A 94 0.81 20.81 -12.03
CA GLN A 94 1.47 21.97 -12.63
C GLN A 94 2.99 21.84 -12.60
N ASP A 95 3.55 21.39 -11.49
CA ASP A 95 4.98 21.15 -11.33
C ASP A 95 5.45 20.06 -12.33
N LEU A 96 4.67 19.00 -12.49
CA LEU A 96 4.94 17.94 -13.47
C LEU A 96 4.85 18.43 -14.92
N LEU A 97 3.84 19.24 -15.27
CA LEU A 97 3.68 19.82 -16.62
C LEU A 97 4.78 20.82 -16.96
N SER A 98 5.38 21.45 -15.94
CA SER A 98 6.50 22.37 -16.11
C SER A 98 7.82 21.64 -16.34
N ASP A 99 7.89 20.35 -16.02
CA ASP A 99 9.06 19.53 -16.25
C ASP A 99 9.17 19.10 -17.72
N LYS A 100 10.36 19.28 -18.30
CA LYS A 100 10.70 18.97 -19.70
C LYS A 100 10.60 17.47 -20.01
N SER A 101 10.56 16.64 -18.97
CA SER A 101 10.44 15.18 -19.07
C SER A 101 9.03 14.67 -19.41
N MET A 102 7.99 15.52 -19.36
CA MET A 102 6.63 15.06 -19.61
C MET A 102 6.34 14.96 -21.13
N PRO A 103 5.77 13.83 -21.62
CA PRO A 103 5.27 13.77 -22.99
C PRO A 103 4.12 14.76 -23.18
N PRO A 104 3.96 15.34 -24.39
CA PRO A 104 2.90 16.31 -24.65
C PRO A 104 1.52 15.69 -24.38
N PRO A 105 0.57 16.47 -23.81
CA PRO A 105 -0.80 16.01 -23.66
C PRO A 105 -1.40 15.69 -25.03
N LEU A 106 -2.13 14.56 -25.11
CA LEU A 106 -2.83 14.08 -26.32
C LEU A 106 -3.96 15.02 -26.74
#